data_AF-A0A093BHE3-F1
#
_entry.id   AF-A0A093BHE3-F1
#
_cell.length_a   1.000
_cell.length_b   1.000
_cell.length_c   1.000
_cell.angle_alpha   90.00
_cell.angle_beta   90.00
_cell.angle_gamma   90.00
#
_symmetry.space_group_name_H-M   'P 1'
#
loop_
_entity.id
_entity.type
_entity.pdbx_description
1 polymer ?
#
loop_
_entity_poly.entity_id
_entity_poly.type
_entity_poly.pdbx_seq_one_letter_code
_entity_poly.pdbx_strand_id
1 'polypeptide(L)' 'EDPALVRWAYARTHNVYPTFRPTPKTSFLGAVFAIGPIFFWAALFKYDRDRKEKLIQEGKYERPFSVF' A
#
# COMPACT_ATOMS: atom_id res chain seq x y z
N GLU A 1 32.62 -20.42 9.98
CA GLU A 1 31.46 -19.84 9.28
C GLU A 1 30.48 -20.95 8.94
N ASP A 2 29.17 -20.71 9.05
CA ASP A 2 28.16 -21.71 8.65
C ASP A 2 27.81 -21.55 7.15
N PRO A 3 28.18 -22.52 6.30
CA PRO A 3 27.94 -22.43 4.86
C PRO A 3 26.45 -22.46 4.50
N ALA A 4 25.58 -23.08 5.32
CA ALA A 4 24.14 -23.08 5.07
C ALA A 4 23.55 -21.68 5.26
N LEU A 5 23.94 -21.01 6.36
CA LEU A 5 23.51 -19.65 6.64
C LEU A 5 23.98 -18.66 5.57
N VAL A 6 25.24 -18.78 5.12
CA VAL A 6 25.80 -17.92 4.07
C VAL A 6 25.03 -18.08 2.75
N ARG A 7 24.72 -19.32 2.34
CA ARG A 7 23.94 -19.60 1.12
C ARG A 7 22.52 -19.07 1.21
N TRP A 8 21.87 -19.23 2.37
CA TRP A 8 20.52 -18.70 2.60
C TRP A 8 20.48 -17.18 2.48
N ALA A 9 21.44 -16.50 3.12
CA ALA A 9 21.55 -15.04 3.04
C ALA A 9 21.76 -14.59 1.59
N TYR A 10 22.72 -15.19 0.88
CA TYR A 10 22.99 -14.88 -0.53
C TYR A 10 21.76 -15.06 -1.43
N ALA A 11 21.00 -16.15 -1.25
CA ALA A 11 19.79 -16.41 -2.03
C ALA A 11 18.70 -15.34 -1.82
N ARG A 12 18.60 -14.78 -0.60
CA ARG A 12 17.60 -13.77 -0.24
C ARG A 12 17.98 -12.34 -0.60
N THR A 13 19.27 -12.02 -0.69
CA THR A 13 19.75 -10.65 -0.93
C THR A 13 20.26 -10.43 -2.34
N HIS A 14 21.09 -11.34 -2.86
CA HIS A 14 21.80 -11.16 -4.13
C HIS A 14 21.16 -11.90 -5.30
N ASN A 15 20.49 -13.04 -5.05
CA ASN A 15 19.99 -13.90 -6.12
C ASN A 15 18.52 -13.62 -6.55
N VAL A 16 17.85 -12.62 -5.98
CA VAL A 16 16.43 -12.35 -6.24
C VAL A 16 16.20 -11.83 -7.68
N TYR A 17 16.93 -10.79 -8.10
CA TYR A 17 16.77 -10.21 -9.44
C TYR A 17 17.44 -11.00 -10.56
N PRO A 18 18.65 -11.58 -10.39
CA PRO A 18 19.27 -12.40 -11.43
C PRO A 18 18.41 -13.60 -11.87
N THR A 19 17.57 -14.12 -10.99
CA THR A 19 16.67 -15.25 -11.28
C THR A 19 15.22 -14.84 -11.56
N PHE A 20 14.91 -13.54 -11.52
CA PHE A 20 13.57 -13.04 -11.80
C PHE A 20 13.23 -13.18 -13.30
N ARG A 21 12.00 -13.61 -13.59
CA ARG A 21 11.47 -13.70 -14.95
C ARG A 21 10.15 -12.91 -15.05
N PRO A 22 10.05 -11.92 -15.95
CA PRO A 22 8.81 -11.19 -16.16
C PRO A 22 7.80 -12.08 -16.90
N THR A 23 6.94 -12.73 -16.13
CA THR A 23 5.80 -13.52 -16.63
C THR A 23 4.49 -12.74 -16.42
N PRO A 24 3.41 -13.06 -17.15
CA PRO A 24 2.11 -12.42 -16.91
C PRO A 24 1.66 -12.50 -15.45
N LYS A 25 1.90 -13.64 -14.78
CA LYS A 25 1.57 -13.84 -13.36
C LYS A 25 2.35 -12.89 -12.46
N THR A 26 3.68 -12.81 -12.62
CA THR A 26 4.54 -11.95 -11.77
C THR A 26 4.28 -10.48 -12.03
N SER A 27 4.05 -10.09 -13.28
CA SER A 27 3.72 -8.70 -13.65
C SER A 27 2.38 -8.29 -13.06
N PHE A 28 1.36 -9.15 -13.15
CA PHE A 28 0.05 -8.89 -12.57
C PHE A 28 0.11 -8.75 -11.05
N LEU A 29 0.75 -9.71 -10.35
CA LEU A 29 0.89 -9.64 -8.90
C LEU A 29 1.66 -8.38 -8.47
N GLY A 30 2.75 -8.06 -9.16
CA GLY A 30 3.52 -6.83 -8.91
C GLY A 30 2.66 -5.58 -9.04
N ALA A 31 1.86 -5.46 -10.10
CA ALA A 31 0.96 -4.33 -10.30
C ALA A 31 -0.13 -4.27 -9.21
N VAL A 32 -0.78 -5.38 -8.89
CA VAL A 32 -1.83 -5.42 -7.85
C VAL A 32 -1.27 -5.02 -6.49
N PHE A 33 -0.10 -5.53 -6.10
CA PHE A 33 0.47 -5.21 -4.79
C PHE A 33 1.12 -3.83 -4.72
N ALA A 34 1.63 -3.29 -5.82
CA ALA A 34 2.19 -1.94 -5.85
C ALA A 34 1.09 -0.86 -5.93
N ILE A 35 0.11 -1.06 -6.81
CA ILE A 35 -0.87 -0.03 -7.17
C ILE A 35 -2.19 -0.21 -6.40
N GLY A 36 -2.57 -1.44 -6.08
CA GLY A 36 -3.80 -1.76 -5.36
C GLY A 36 -3.95 -1.04 -4.02
N PRO A 37 -2.95 -1.08 -3.12
CA PRO A 37 -3.02 -0.36 -1.85
C PRO A 37 -3.18 1.15 -2.03
N ILE A 38 -2.55 1.74 -3.05
CA ILE A 38 -2.64 3.18 -3.33
C ILE A 38 -4.08 3.55 -3.67
N PHE A 39 -4.71 2.83 -4.61
CA PHE A 39 -6.11 3.07 -4.96
C PHE A 39 -7.07 2.79 -3.80
N PHE A 40 -6.82 1.72 -3.04
CA PHE A 40 -7.63 1.37 -1.87
C PHE A 40 -7.66 2.53 -0.86
N TRP A 41 -6.49 3.03 -0.45
CA TRP A 41 -6.41 4.12 0.52
C TRP A 41 -6.91 5.44 -0.06
N ALA A 42 -6.63 5.74 -1.32
CA ALA A 42 -7.15 6.93 -1.99
C ALA A 42 -8.69 6.94 -1.98
N ALA A 43 -9.33 5.82 -2.30
CA ALA A 43 -10.78 5.70 -2.30
C ALA A 43 -11.36 5.79 -0.87
N LEU A 44 -10.75 5.09 0.10
CA LEU A 44 -11.21 5.10 1.48
C LEU A 44 -11.12 6.50 2.10
N PHE A 45 -9.99 7.18 1.95
CA PHE A 45 -9.80 8.54 2.45
C PHE A 45 -10.68 9.54 1.71
N LYS A 46 -10.85 9.38 0.39
CA LYS A 46 -11.77 10.23 -0.37
C LYS A 46 -13.19 10.11 0.15
N TYR A 47 -13.68 8.88 0.35
CA TYR A 47 -15.02 8.65 0.86
C TYR A 47 -15.22 9.27 2.26
N ASP A 48 -14.28 9.09 3.17
CA ASP A 48 -14.39 9.67 4.51
C ASP A 48 -14.35 11.20 4.48
N ARG A 49 -13.48 11.80 3.66
CA ARG A 49 -13.42 13.25 3.47
C ARG A 49 -14.69 13.82 2.88
N ASP A 50 -15.20 13.23 1.80
CA ASP A 50 -16.42 13.68 1.14
C ASP A 50 -17.62 13.59 2.11
N ARG A 51 -17.70 12.51 2.91
CA ARG A 51 -18.72 12.35 3.96
C ARG A 51 -18.60 13.44 5.04
N LYS A 52 -17.38 13.69 5.53
CA LYS A 52 -17.13 14.70 6.57
C LYS A 52 -17.46 16.10 6.07
N GLU A 53 -17.02 16.45 4.87
CA GLU A 53 -17.30 17.76 4.24
C GLU A 53 -18.81 17.97 4.03
N LYS A 54 -19.55 16.93 3.62
CA LYS A 54 -21.02 16.99 3.54
C LYS A 54 -21.68 17.27 4.89
N LEU A 55 -21.29 16.55 5.94
CA LEU A 55 -21.85 16.75 7.29
C LEU A 55 -21.58 18.17 7.82
N ILE A 56 -20.43 18.75 7.45
CA ILE A 56 -20.07 20.12 7.78
C ILE A 56 -21.00 21.11 7.08
N GLN A 57 -21.22 20.94 5.77
CA GLN A 57 -22.08 21.82 4.97
C GLN A 57 -23.54 21.75 5.43
N GLU A 58 -24.02 20.59 5.86
CA GLU A 58 -25.36 20.40 6.42
C GLU A 58 -25.49 20.90 7.87
N GLY A 59 -24.41 21.36 8.50
CA GLY A 59 -24.41 21.79 9.92
C GLY A 59 -24.59 20.65 10.91
N LYS A 60 -24.46 19.38 10.49
CA LYS A 60 -24.66 18.18 11.31
C LYS A 60 -23.37 17.67 11.95
N TYR A 61 -22.22 18.20 11.54
CA TYR A 61 -20.93 17.76 12.05
C TYR A 61 -20.54 18.53 13.31
N GLU A 62 -20.57 17.85 14.46
CA GLU A 62 -20.16 18.43 15.73
C GLU A 62 -18.63 18.58 15.82
N ARG A 63 -18.16 19.79 16.16
CA ARG A 63 -16.74 20.08 16.39
C ARG A 63 -16.55 20.93 17.65
N PRO A 64 -16.68 20.31 18.85
CA PRO A 64 -16.70 21.05 20.11
C PRO A 64 -15.41 21.83 20.40
N PHE A 65 -14.28 21.43 19.81
CA PHE A 65 -12.97 22.07 19.99
C PHE A 65 -12.40 22.65 18.68
N SER A 66 -13.23 22.92 17.67
CA SER A 66 -12.75 23.59 16.44
C SER A 66 -12.40 25.03 16.75
N VAL A 67 -11.16 25.43 16.47
CA VAL A 67 -10.72 26.85 16.56
C VAL A 67 -10.91 27.63 15.25
N PHE A 68 -11.52 26.99 14.25
CA PHE A 68 -11.89 27.55 12.95
C PHE A 68 -13.30 27.11 12.57
#